data_AF-X1EIK5-F1
#
_entry.id   AF-X1EIK5-F1
#
_cell.length_a   1.000
_cell.length_b   1.000
_cell.length_c   1.000
_cell.angle_alpha   90.00
_cell.angle_beta   90.00
_cell.angle_gamma   90.00
#
_symmetry.space_group_name_H-M   'P 1'
#
loop_
_entity.id
_entity.type
_entity.pdbx_description
1 polymer ?
#
loop_
_entity_poly.entity_id
_entity_poly.type
_entity_poly.pdbx_seq_one_letter_code
_entity_poly.pdbx_strand_id
1 'polypeptide(L)' 'QSAKLGIVTGRSLPELLGARLGTGARRAYWAQAELVAAATDIAEVIGGAIALNLLFGLPLPIGGLIVGIAAIALLAV' A
#
# COMPACT_ATOMS: atom_id res chain seq x y z
N GLN A 1 -8.03 12.74 -5.26
CA GLN A 1 -9.10 13.62 -4.74
C GLN A 1 -9.02 13.89 -3.23
N SER A 2 -8.32 13.06 -2.45
CA SER A 2 -8.15 13.24 -0.99
C SER A 2 -7.48 14.56 -0.58
N ALA A 3 -6.54 15.07 -1.39
CA ALA A 3 -5.84 16.32 -1.10
C ALA A 3 -6.77 17.55 -1.03
N LYS A 4 -7.76 17.67 -1.93
CA LYS A 4 -8.74 18.78 -1.85
C LYS A 4 -9.60 18.71 -0.60
N LEU A 5 -10.00 17.51 -0.19
CA LEU A 5 -10.79 17.30 1.03
C LEU A 5 -9.99 17.69 2.27
N GLY A 6 -8.73 17.26 2.36
CA GLY A 6 -7.83 17.63 3.46
C GLY A 6 -7.53 19.13 3.52
N ILE A 7 -7.31 19.77 2.37
CA ILE A 7 -7.04 21.22 2.29
C ILE A 7 -8.27 22.05 2.70
N VAL A 8 -9.47 21.65 2.31
CA VAL A 8 -10.71 22.41 2.58
C VAL A 8 -11.26 22.18 3.98
N THR A 9 -11.11 20.96 4.52
CA THR A 9 -11.70 20.59 5.81
C THR A 9 -10.69 20.56 6.97
N GLY A 10 -9.39 20.60 6.67
CA GLY A 10 -8.32 20.46 7.66
C GLY A 10 -8.22 19.06 8.30
N ARG A 11 -9.00 18.08 7.82
CA ARG A 11 -9.12 16.74 8.40
C ARG A 11 -8.78 15.66 7.39
N SER A 12 -8.22 14.55 7.88
CA SER A 12 -7.97 13.40 7.02
C SER A 12 -9.28 12.71 6.61
N LEU A 13 -9.25 12.03 5.45
CA LEU A 13 -10.41 11.27 4.95
C LEU A 13 -10.93 10.24 5.96
N PRO A 14 -10.07 9.47 6.67
CA PRO A 14 -10.50 8.56 7.73
C PRO A 14 -11.14 9.26 8.94
N GLU A 15 -10.69 10.46 9.32
CA GLU A 15 -11.29 11.23 10.42
C GLU A 15 -12.70 11.70 10.10
N LEU A 16 -12.92 12.15 8.87
CA LEU A 16 -14.24 12.57 8.40
C LEU A 16 -15.19 11.38 8.29
N LEU A 17 -14.72 10.26 7.74
CA LEU A 17 -15.48 9.02 7.68
C LEU A 17 -15.78 8.50 9.09
N GLY A 18 -14.81 8.52 10.00
CA GLY A 18 -14.98 8.08 11.39
C GLY A 18 -15.97 8.93 12.20
N ALA A 19 -16.15 10.21 11.85
CA ALA A 19 -17.16 11.07 12.46
C ALA A 19 -18.57 10.86 11.90
N ARG A 20 -18.71 10.28 10.69
CA ARG A 20 -20.00 10.06 10.01
C ARG A 20 -20.46 8.60 10.02
N LEU A 21 -19.54 7.64 10.15
CA LEU A 21 -19.83 6.21 10.13
C LEU A 21 -19.99 5.66 11.56
N GLY A 22 -20.96 4.75 11.72
CA GLY A 22 -21.08 3.96 12.95
C GLY A 22 -19.87 3.04 13.18
N THR A 23 -19.68 2.57 14.41
CA THR A 23 -18.53 1.76 14.84
C THR A 23 -18.30 0.51 14.00
N GLY A 24 -19.36 -0.15 13.52
CA GLY A 24 -19.27 -1.32 12.62
C GLY A 24 -18.70 -0.96 11.24
N ALA A 25 -19.30 0.03 10.56
CA ALA A 25 -18.86 0.48 9.24
C ALA A 25 -17.44 1.04 9.26
N ARG A 26 -17.04 1.72 10.35
CA ARG A 26 -15.66 2.20 10.53
C ARG A 26 -14.65 1.05 10.58
N ARG A 27 -14.96 -0.04 11.29
CA ARG A 27 -14.10 -1.24 11.34
C ARG A 27 -14.03 -1.96 10.00
N ALA A 28 -15.16 -2.08 9.29
CA ALA A 28 -15.19 -2.66 7.96
C ALA A 28 -14.32 -1.86 6.96
N TYR A 29 -14.41 -0.54 7.00
CA TYR A 29 -13.58 0.34 6.18
C TYR A 29 -12.09 0.19 6.49
N TRP A 30 -11.71 0.13 7.77
CA TRP A 30 -10.33 -0.14 8.17
C TRP A 30 -9.83 -1.50 7.64
N ALA A 31 -10.63 -2.56 7.81
CA ALA A 31 -10.27 -3.89 7.32
C ALA A 31 -10.09 -3.92 5.80
N GLN A 32 -10.95 -3.22 5.05
CA GLN A 32 -10.81 -3.08 3.60
C GLN A 32 -9.53 -2.33 3.23
N ALA A 33 -9.23 -1.22 3.92
CA ALA A 33 -8.02 -0.45 3.64
C ALA A 33 -6.76 -1.28 3.89
N GLU A 34 -6.72 -2.02 4.98
CA GLU A 34 -5.62 -2.94 5.31
C GLU A 34 -5.43 -4.02 4.24
N LEU A 35 -6.54 -4.65 3.81
CA LEU A 35 -6.52 -5.66 2.76
C LEU A 35 -5.97 -5.12 1.44
N VAL A 36 -6.40 -3.91 1.05
CA VAL A 36 -5.94 -3.27 -0.19
C VAL A 36 -4.46 -2.88 -0.11
N ALA A 37 -4.00 -2.40 1.05
CA ALA A 37 -2.60 -2.09 1.27
C ALA A 37 -1.73 -3.35 1.12
N ALA A 38 -2.08 -4.43 1.81
CA ALA A 38 -1.38 -5.70 1.73
C ALA A 38 -1.37 -6.27 0.29
N ALA A 39 -2.47 -6.15 -0.45
CA ALA A 39 -2.54 -6.59 -1.84
C ALA A 39 -1.61 -5.78 -2.76
N THR A 40 -1.44 -4.48 -2.47
CA THR A 40 -0.56 -3.59 -3.23
C THR A 40 0.91 -3.95 -3.00
N ASP A 41 1.30 -4.18 -1.74
CA ASP A 41 2.66 -4.61 -1.38
C ASP A 41 3.04 -5.94 -2.06
N ILE A 42 2.10 -6.90 -2.07
CA ILE A 42 2.29 -8.19 -2.77
C ILE A 42 2.49 -7.96 -4.28
N ALA A 43 1.68 -7.09 -4.88
CA ALA A 43 1.76 -6.81 -6.30
C ALA A 43 3.09 -6.13 -6.68
N GLU A 44 3.60 -5.20 -5.86
CA GLU A 44 4.91 -4.56 -6.08
C GLU A 44 6.06 -5.58 -6.02
N VAL A 45 6.09 -6.44 -5.01
CA VAL A 45 7.15 -7.44 -4.86
C VAL A 45 7.15 -8.44 -6.02
N ILE A 46 5.97 -8.95 -6.39
CA ILE A 46 5.85 -9.91 -7.50
C ILE A 46 6.18 -9.23 -8.83
N GLY A 47 5.64 -8.04 -9.09
CA GLY A 47 5.89 -7.28 -10.32
C GLY A 47 7.38 -6.96 -10.49
N GLY A 48 8.04 -6.51 -9.42
CA GLY A 48 9.47 -6.25 -9.43
C GLY A 48 10.30 -7.52 -9.64
N ALA A 49 9.93 -8.63 -8.99
CA ALA A 49 10.64 -9.91 -9.16
C ALA A 49 10.54 -10.43 -10.60
N ILE A 50 9.36 -10.34 -11.20
CA ILE A 50 9.14 -10.69 -12.62
C ILE A 50 9.92 -9.76 -13.53
N ALA A 51 9.92 -8.44 -13.28
CA ALA A 51 10.69 -7.49 -14.07
C ALA A 51 12.19 -7.81 -14.04
N LEU A 52 12.76 -8.13 -12.87
CA LEU A 52 14.16 -8.54 -12.75
C LEU A 52 14.45 -9.87 -13.45
N ASN A 53 13.51 -10.82 -13.39
CA ASN A 53 13.62 -12.07 -14.13
C ASN A 53 13.64 -11.85 -15.64
N LEU A 54 12.79 -10.96 -16.16
CA LEU A 54 12.72 -10.66 -17.60
C LEU A 54 13.91 -9.84 -18.09
N LEU A 55 14.38 -8.86 -17.31
CA LEU A 55 15.47 -7.96 -17.70
C LEU A 55 16.85 -8.61 -17.58
N PHE A 56 17.08 -9.40 -16.53
CA PHE A 56 18.40 -9.90 -16.18
C PHE A 56 18.47 -11.43 -16.08
N GLY A 57 17.36 -12.13 -16.30
CA GLY A 57 17.31 -13.60 -16.17
C GLY A 57 17.39 -14.10 -14.72
N LEU A 58 17.21 -13.23 -13.73
CA LEU A 58 17.37 -13.57 -12.31
C LEU A 58 16.27 -14.53 -11.83
N PRO A 59 16.57 -15.56 -11.02
CA PRO A 59 15.55 -16.42 -10.41
C PRO A 59 14.55 -15.62 -9.57
N LEU A 60 13.26 -15.96 -9.65
CA LEU A 60 12.20 -15.24 -8.93
C LEU A 60 12.44 -15.05 -7.42
N PRO A 61 12.95 -16.05 -6.65
CA PRO A 61 13.21 -15.84 -5.23
C PRO A 61 14.27 -14.75 -4.97
N ILE A 62 15.29 -14.67 -5.82
CA ILE A 62 16.36 -13.66 -5.72
C ILE A 62 15.82 -12.29 -6.14
N GLY A 63 15.05 -12.23 -7.24
CA GLY A 63 14.38 -11.00 -7.66
C GLY A 63 13.44 -10.44 -6.58
N GLY A 64 12.65 -11.29 -5.95
CA GLY A 64 11.77 -10.92 -4.84
C GLY A 64 12.56 -10.41 -3.62
N LEU A 65 13.68 -11.05 -3.28
CA LEU A 65 14.53 -10.59 -2.18
C LEU A 65 15.12 -9.20 -2.46
N ILE A 66 15.60 -8.94 -3.67
CA ILE A 66 16.16 -7.64 -4.07
C ILE A 66 15.09 -6.55 -3.95
N VAL A 67 13.89 -6.80 -4.49
CA VAL A 67 12.78 -5.83 -4.46
C VAL A 67 12.30 -5.59 -3.02
N GLY A 68 12.20 -6.64 -2.20
CA GLY A 68 11.85 -6.52 -0.79
C GLY A 68 12.87 -5.69 0.00
N ILE A 69 14.17 -5.92 -0.19
CA ILE A 69 15.22 -5.12 0.44
C ILE A 69 15.14 -3.66 -0.04
N ALA A 70 14.94 -3.43 -1.33
CA ALA A 70 14.81 -2.09 -1.88
C ALA A 70 13.59 -1.33 -1.30
N ALA A 71 12.44 -2.01 -1.17
CA ALA A 71 11.24 -1.43 -0.56
C ALA A 71 11.45 -1.05 0.91
N ILE A 72 12.06 -1.95 1.70
CA ILE A 72 12.41 -1.68 3.10
C ILE A 72 13.40 -0.51 3.21
N ALA A 73 14.42 -0.47 2.34
CA ALA A 73 15.42 0.59 2.34
C ALA A 73 14.82 1.95 1.99
N LEU A 74 13.86 1.99 1.07
CA LEU A 74 13.12 3.21 0.73
C LEU A 74 12.27 3.71 1.90
N LEU A 75 11.63 2.79 2.64
CA LEU A 75 10.85 3.10 3.84
C LEU A 75 11.72 3.58 5.02
N ALA A 76 12.99 3.18 5.06
CA ALA A 76 13.92 3.55 6.12
C ALA A 76 14.47 4.98 5.99
N VAL A 77 14.26 5.65 4.85
CA VAL A 77 14.73 7.02 4.57
C VAL A 77 13.59 8.03 4.71
#